data_AF-A0AB33Z503-F1
#
_entry.id   AF-A0AB33Z503-F1
#
_cell.length_a   1.000
_cell.length_b   1.000
_cell.length_c   1.000
_cell.angle_alpha   90.00
_cell.angle_beta   90.00
_cell.angle_gamma   90.00
#
_symmetry.space_group_name_H-M   'P 1'
#
loop_
_entity.id
_entity.type
_entity.pdbx_description
1 polymer ?
#
loop_
_entity_poly.entity_id
_entity_poly.type
_entity_poly.pdbx_seq_one_letter_code
_entity_poly.pdbx_strand_id
1 'polypeptide(L)'
;MNHPGKCRHLHGHSARVEITLESEQLNEQGMVCDFADIKQFAGQWINETLDHNMLLHKNDPVLPLLQEAGERLMVVDEHPTAEFLAKLIYDYVSKGGFPVTKVSVWETDSSSASYSPA
;
A
#
# COMPACT_ATOMS: atom_id res chain seq x y z
N MET A 1 1.40 17.19 -7.43
CA MET A 1 -0.03 16.83 -7.55
C MET A 1 -0.84 18.11 -7.66
N ASN A 2 -1.59 18.33 -8.75
CA ASN A 2 -2.47 19.51 -8.91
C ASN A 2 -3.89 19.19 -8.43
N HIS A 3 -4.03 18.70 -7.19
CA HIS A 3 -5.34 18.40 -6.62
C HIS A 3 -6.01 19.70 -6.13
N PRO A 4 -7.24 20.03 -6.57
CA PRO A 4 -7.88 21.30 -6.22
C PRO A 4 -8.45 21.33 -4.78
N GLY A 5 -8.65 20.16 -4.17
CA GLY A 5 -9.26 20.02 -2.84
C GLY A 5 -8.26 20.02 -1.67
N LYS A 6 -8.79 19.74 -0.47
CA LYS A 6 -8.03 19.74 0.80
C LYS A 6 -6.81 18.81 0.80
N CYS A 7 -6.84 17.72 0.02
CA CYS A 7 -5.75 16.75 -0.07
C CYS A 7 -4.44 17.30 -0.64
N ARG A 8 -4.40 18.54 -1.16
CA ARG A 8 -3.16 19.19 -1.61
C ARG A 8 -2.23 19.62 -0.48
N HIS A 9 -2.73 19.67 0.76
CA HIS A 9 -1.95 20.02 1.93
C HIS A 9 -1.31 18.77 2.54
N LEU A 10 -0.20 18.90 3.28
CA LEU A 10 0.33 17.79 4.07
C LEU A 10 -0.71 17.36 5.11
N HIS A 11 -1.01 16.07 5.11
CA HIS A 11 -1.95 15.41 6.02
C HIS A 11 -1.60 13.92 6.07
N GLY A 12 -2.37 13.16 6.85
CA GLY A 12 -2.19 11.72 6.95
C GLY A 12 -3.51 11.01 7.21
N HIS A 13 -3.44 9.69 7.15
CA HIS A 13 -4.56 8.77 7.30
C HIS A 13 -4.16 7.61 8.20
N SER A 14 -5.11 7.11 8.99
CA SER A 14 -5.00 5.78 9.60
C SER A 14 -5.50 4.77 8.56
N ALA A 15 -4.62 4.43 7.62
CA ALA A 15 -5.00 3.61 6.48
C ALA A 15 -5.21 2.14 6.87
N ARG A 16 -6.19 1.48 6.24
CA ARG A 16 -6.40 0.03 6.35
C ARG A 16 -6.23 -0.64 4.99
N VAL A 17 -5.46 -1.73 4.96
CA VAL A 17 -5.24 -2.54 3.75
C VAL A 17 -6.01 -3.85 3.86
N GLU A 18 -6.76 -4.18 2.82
CA GLU A 18 -7.40 -5.48 2.65
C GLU A 18 -6.79 -6.19 1.44
N ILE A 19 -6.27 -7.40 1.65
CA ILE A 19 -5.67 -8.24 0.60
C ILE A 19 -6.57 -9.45 0.39
N THR A 20 -7.05 -9.63 -0.84
CA THR A 20 -7.87 -10.78 -1.24
C THR A 20 -6.99 -11.79 -1.98
N LEU A 21 -6.95 -13.02 -1.47
CA LEU A 21 -6.29 -14.17 -2.09
C LEU A 21 -7.34 -15.18 -2.54
N GLU A 22 -7.19 -15.72 -3.74
CA GLU A 22 -8.13 -16.72 -4.30
C GLU A 22 -7.37 -17.83 -5.02
N SER A 23 -7.87 -19.06 -4.95
CA SER A 23 -7.31 -20.21 -5.67
C SER A 23 -8.45 -21.15 -6.08
N GLU A 24 -8.30 -21.81 -7.23
CA GLU A 24 -9.26 -22.83 -7.70
C GLU A 24 -9.31 -24.05 -6.78
N GLN A 25 -8.19 -24.35 -6.10
CA GLN A 25 -8.05 -25.49 -5.21
C GLN A 25 -7.40 -25.06 -3.89
N LEU A 26 -7.76 -25.78 -2.83
CA LEU A 26 -7.08 -25.66 -1.55
C LEU A 26 -5.79 -26.49 -1.58
N ASN A 27 -4.78 -26.05 -0.84
CA ASN A 27 -3.55 -26.80 -0.62
C ASN A 27 -3.81 -28.06 0.23
N GLU A 28 -2.77 -28.86 0.49
CA GLU A 28 -2.86 -30.11 1.28
C GLU A 28 -3.40 -29.92 2.70
N GLN A 29 -3.37 -28.70 3.23
CA GLN A 29 -3.88 -28.34 4.55
C GLN A 29 -5.31 -27.77 4.50
N GLY A 30 -5.94 -27.71 3.32
CA GLY A 30 -7.29 -27.18 3.15
C GLY A 30 -7.36 -25.64 3.17
N MET A 31 -6.30 -24.95 2.75
CA MET A 31 -6.24 -23.48 2.73
C MET A 31 -5.84 -22.93 1.35
N VAL A 32 -6.20 -21.68 1.06
CA VAL A 32 -5.59 -20.93 -0.06
C VAL A 32 -4.16 -20.53 0.29
N CYS A 33 -3.97 -20.02 1.51
CA CYS A 33 -2.71 -19.61 2.10
C CYS A 33 -2.89 -19.58 3.62
N ASP A 34 -1.84 -19.85 4.39
CA ASP A 34 -1.86 -19.58 5.83
C ASP A 34 -1.90 -18.06 6.07
N PHE A 35 -2.72 -17.60 7.03
CA PHE A 35 -2.79 -16.19 7.37
C PHE A 35 -1.49 -15.65 7.97
N ALA A 36 -0.71 -16.49 8.67
CA ALA A 36 0.58 -16.11 9.23
C ALA A 36 1.58 -15.78 8.12
N ASP A 37 1.61 -16.57 7.04
CA ASP A 37 2.55 -16.38 5.93
C ASP A 37 2.32 -15.05 5.22
N ILE A 38 1.07 -14.74 4.84
CA ILE A 38 0.75 -13.47 4.18
C ILE A 38 0.92 -12.27 5.13
N LYS A 39 0.59 -12.41 6.42
CA LYS A 39 0.81 -11.35 7.41
C LYS A 39 2.30 -11.09 7.63
N GLN A 40 3.11 -12.14 7.67
CA GLN A 40 4.55 -12.00 7.76
C GLN A 40 5.09 -11.32 6.50
N PHE A 41 4.76 -11.83 5.32
CA PHE A 41 5.30 -11.30 4.07
C PHE A 41 4.84 -9.87 3.77
N ALA A 42 3.52 -9.67 3.62
CA ALA A 42 2.96 -8.38 3.23
C ALA A 42 2.96 -7.39 4.40
N GLY A 43 2.61 -7.86 5.60
CA GLY A 43 2.52 -7.01 6.78
C GLY A 43 3.88 -6.48 7.23
N GLN A 44 4.95 -7.28 7.17
CA GLN A 44 6.30 -6.80 7.48
C GLN A 44 6.72 -5.70 6.50
N TRP A 45 6.55 -5.91 5.20
CA TRP A 45 6.89 -4.91 4.19
C TRP A 45 6.08 -3.62 4.36
N ILE A 46 4.77 -3.73 4.62
CA ILE A 46 3.91 -2.57 4.92
C ILE A 46 4.43 -1.81 6.14
N ASN A 47 4.77 -2.51 7.23
CA ASN A 47 5.27 -1.88 8.46
C ASN A 47 6.63 -1.19 8.26
N GLU A 48 7.51 -1.77 7.45
CA GLU A 48 8.84 -1.24 7.23
C GLU A 48 8.84 -0.07 6.23
N THR A 49 7.96 -0.10 5.23
CA THR A 49 7.99 0.85 4.10
C THR A 49 6.87 1.89 4.10
N LEU A 50 5.67 1.54 4.57
CA LEU A 50 4.50 2.41 4.51
C LEU A 50 4.14 3.00 5.88
N ASP A 51 4.13 2.16 6.92
CA ASP A 51 3.71 2.57 8.25
C ASP A 51 4.69 3.59 8.86
N HIS A 52 4.15 4.61 9.53
CA HIS A 52 4.91 5.72 10.12
C HIS A 52 5.96 6.34 9.17
N ASN A 53 5.67 6.35 7.86
CA ASN A 53 6.48 7.02 6.84
C ASN A 53 5.64 8.11 6.16
N MET A 54 6.30 9.20 5.76
CA MET A 54 5.70 10.18 4.86
C MET A 54 5.93 9.75 3.42
N LEU A 55 4.85 9.47 2.72
CA LEU A 55 4.90 9.06 1.32
C LEU A 55 4.90 10.31 0.44
N LEU A 56 5.93 10.45 -0.39
CA LEU A 56 6.13 11.61 -1.25
C LEU A 56 6.44 11.19 -2.67
N HIS A 57 5.94 11.96 -3.62
CA HIS A 57 6.38 11.83 -5.00
C HIS A 57 7.84 12.31 -5.11
N LYS A 58 8.67 11.64 -5.91
CA LYS A 58 10.11 11.98 -6.09
C LYS A 58 10.42 13.42 -6.48
N ASN A 59 9.44 14.10 -7.09
CA ASN A 59 9.55 15.49 -7.51
C ASN A 59 8.88 16.48 -6.53
N ASP A 60 8.43 16.05 -5.35
CA ASP A 60 7.86 16.98 -4.36
C ASP A 60 8.96 17.93 -3.83
N PRO A 61 8.75 19.25 -3.89
CA PRO A 61 9.79 20.24 -3.59
C PRO A 61 10.22 20.25 -2.11
N VAL A 62 9.41 19.67 -1.22
CA VAL A 62 9.71 19.55 0.21
C VAL A 62 10.66 18.38 0.52
N LEU A 63 10.86 17.46 -0.44
CA LEU A 63 11.60 16.23 -0.24
C LEU A 63 13.04 16.45 0.28
N PRO A 64 13.87 17.35 -0.29
CA PRO A 64 15.24 17.55 0.19
C PRO A 64 15.30 18.04 1.65
N LEU A 65 14.36 18.91 2.04
CA LEU A 65 14.28 19.45 3.40
C LEU A 65 13.97 18.34 4.41
N LEU A 66 13.02 17.47 4.10
CA LEU A 66 12.63 16.38 5.01
C LEU A 66 13.72 15.31 5.10
N GLN A 67 14.44 15.06 4.00
CA GLN A 67 15.61 14.17 4.00
C GLN A 67 16.73 14.73 4.90
N GLU A 68 17.02 16.03 4.80
CA GLU A 68 18.01 16.69 5.65
C GLU A 68 17.61 16.67 7.14
N ALA A 69 16.31 16.79 7.42
CA ALA A 69 15.76 16.68 8.77
C ALA A 69 15.80 15.25 9.35
N GLY A 70 16.13 14.24 8.53
CA GLY A 70 16.16 12.84 8.96
C GLY A 70 14.77 12.23 9.18
N GLU A 71 13.74 12.76 8.52
CA GLU A 71 12.39 12.23 8.58
C GLU A 71 12.29 10.85 7.92
N ARG A 72 11.30 10.05 8.36
CA ARG A 72 10.99 8.75 7.76
C ARG A 72 10.19 8.94 6.49
N LEU A 73 10.80 8.61 5.35
CA LEU A 73 10.23 8.90 4.03
C LEU A 73 10.15 7.64 3.18
N MET A 74 9.05 7.51 2.46
CA MET A 74 8.96 6.64 1.30
C MET A 74 8.79 7.49 0.05
N VAL A 75 9.79 7.44 -0.82
CA VAL A 75 9.77 8.18 -2.08
C VAL A 75 9.27 7.27 -3.19
N VAL A 76 8.25 7.72 -3.91
CA VAL A 76 7.59 6.97 -4.98
C VAL A 76 7.63 7.73 -6.31
N ASP A 77 7.54 6.99 -7.41
CA ASP A 77 7.53 7.54 -8.77
C ASP A 77 6.18 8.15 -9.20
N GLU A 78 5.13 7.92 -8.42
CA GLU A 78 3.75 8.34 -8.69
C GLU A 78 3.13 9.03 -7.46
N HIS A 79 1.98 9.68 -7.62
CA HIS A 79 1.29 10.29 -6.48
C HIS A 79 0.79 9.22 -5.51
N PRO A 80 1.05 9.34 -4.19
CA PRO A 80 0.76 8.30 -3.21
C PRO A 80 -0.75 8.28 -2.83
N THR A 81 -1.62 8.12 -3.82
CA THR A 81 -3.06 7.99 -3.64
C THR A 81 -3.44 6.56 -3.24
N ALA A 82 -4.62 6.36 -2.66
CA ALA A 82 -5.11 5.03 -2.31
C ALA A 82 -5.08 4.04 -3.49
N GLU A 83 -5.39 4.48 -4.71
CA GLU A 83 -5.35 3.67 -5.93
C GLU A 83 -3.93 3.17 -6.23
N PHE A 84 -2.94 4.08 -6.18
CA PHE A 84 -1.55 3.75 -6.43
C PHE A 84 -1.02 2.80 -5.35
N LEU A 85 -1.33 3.05 -4.08
CA LEU A 85 -0.93 2.18 -2.97
C LEU A 85 -1.55 0.79 -3.09
N ALA A 86 -2.83 0.69 -3.46
CA ALA A 86 -3.49 -0.59 -3.70
C ALA A 86 -2.76 -1.39 -4.79
N LYS A 87 -2.39 -0.74 -5.91
CA LYS A 87 -1.60 -1.37 -6.96
C LYS A 87 -0.20 -1.78 -6.49
N LEU A 88 0.48 -0.90 -5.76
CA LEU A 88 1.84 -1.15 -5.27
C LEU A 88 1.89 -2.37 -4.35
N ILE A 89 0.95 -2.45 -3.40
CA ILE A 89 0.81 -3.59 -2.50
C ILE A 89 0.44 -4.85 -3.28
N TYR A 90 -0.49 -4.77 -4.23
CA TYR A 90 -0.83 -5.90 -5.11
C TYR A 90 0.42 -6.44 -5.83
N ASP A 91 1.18 -5.58 -6.48
CA ASP A 91 2.38 -5.97 -7.22
C ASP A 91 3.42 -6.62 -6.30
N TYR A 92 3.58 -6.10 -5.07
CA TYR A 92 4.47 -6.67 -4.07
C TYR A 92 4.04 -8.07 -3.64
N VAL A 93 2.76 -8.24 -3.27
CA VAL A 93 2.19 -9.52 -2.85
C VAL A 93 2.25 -10.55 -3.99
N SER A 94 1.91 -10.14 -5.21
CA SER A 94 1.97 -11.00 -6.40
C SER A 94 3.39 -11.47 -6.70
N LYS A 95 4.39 -10.58 -6.60
CA LYS A 95 5.81 -10.94 -6.74
C LYS A 95 6.29 -11.92 -5.66
N GLY A 96 5.65 -11.91 -4.49
CA GLY A 96 5.87 -12.90 -3.43
C GLY A 96 5.33 -14.30 -3.73
N GLY A 97 4.63 -14.49 -4.85
CA GLY A 97 4.05 -15.77 -5.25
C GLY A 97 2.70 -16.08 -4.60
N PHE A 98 2.10 -15.12 -3.88
CA PHE A 98 0.76 -15.28 -3.31
C PHE A 98 -0.29 -15.12 -4.42
N PRO A 99 -1.38 -15.91 -4.39
CA PRO A 99 -2.43 -15.86 -5.40
C PRO A 99 -3.40 -14.70 -5.11
N VAL A 100 -2.86 -13.48 -5.10
CA VAL A 100 -3.61 -12.25 -4.85
C VAL A 100 -4.45 -11.88 -6.07
N THR A 101 -5.71 -11.53 -5.84
CA THR A 101 -6.64 -11.09 -6.89
C THR A 101 -7.02 -9.63 -6.77
N LYS A 102 -7.03 -9.10 -5.53
CA LYS A 102 -7.41 -7.72 -5.26
C LYS A 102 -6.73 -7.19 -4.01
N VAL A 103 -6.35 -5.91 -4.05
CA VAL A 103 -5.98 -5.15 -2.85
C VAL A 103 -6.85 -3.91 -2.75
N SER A 104 -7.33 -3.60 -1.55
CA SER A 104 -8.06 -2.36 -1.25
C SER A 104 -7.35 -1.57 -0.16
N VAL A 105 -7.23 -0.26 -0.36
CA VAL A 105 -6.67 0.68 0.61
C VAL A 105 -7.76 1.65 1.02
N TRP A 106 -8.07 1.66 2.31
CA TRP A 106 -9.02 2.57 2.94
C TRP A 106 -8.24 3.76 3.52
N GLU A 107 -8.54 4.98 3.07
CA GLU A 107 -7.99 6.22 3.68
C GLU A 107 -8.78 6.65 4.91
N THR A 108 -10.06 6.31 4.93
CA THR A 108 -11.01 6.56 6.02
C THR A 108 -12.01 5.41 6.07
N ASP A 109 -12.81 5.33 7.14
CA ASP A 109 -13.86 4.31 7.27
C ASP A 109 -14.94 4.38 6.16
N SER A 110 -15.06 5.52 5.48
CA SER A 110 -16.07 5.75 4.43
C SER A 110 -15.52 5.74 3.01
N SER A 111 -14.19 5.63 2.82
CA SER A 111 -13.59 5.81 1.49
C SER A 111 -12.36 4.93 1.29
N SER A 112 -12.41 4.15 0.21
CA SER A 112 -11.34 3.25 -0.21
C SER A 112 -11.20 3.21 -1.72
N ALA A 113 -10.01 2.82 -2.19
CA ALA A 113 -9.76 2.44 -3.57
C ALA A 113 -9.27 0.98 -3.63
N SER A 114 -9.59 0.30 -4.72
CA SER A 114 -9.17 -1.09 -4.95
C SER A 114 -8.45 -1.23 -6.29
N TYR A 115 -7.40 -2.05 -6.31
CA TYR A 115 -6.74 -2.52 -7.52
C TYR A 115 -7.01 -4.02 -7.68
N SER A 116 -7.51 -4.39 -8.85
CA SER A 116 -7.77 -5.77 -9.28
C SER A 116 -7.49 -5.81 -10.78
N PRO A 117 -6.44 -6.50 -11.26
CA PRO A 117 -6.22 -6.67 -12.69
C PRO A 117 -7.37 -7.48 -13.30
N ALA A 118 -7.67 -7.17 -14.57
CA ALA A 118 -8.70 -7.84 -15.36
C ALA A 118 -8.20 -9.17 -15.95
#